data_AF-A0A3B8U5W1-F1
#
_entry.id   AF-A0A3B8U5W1-F1
#
_cell.length_a   1.000
_cell.length_b   1.000
_cell.length_c   1.000
_cell.angle_alpha   90.00
_cell.angle_beta   90.00
_cell.angle_gamma   90.00
#
_symmetry.space_group_name_H-M   'P 1'
#
loop_
_entity.id
_entity.type
_entity.pdbx_description
1 polymer ?
#
loop_
_entity_poly.entity_id
_entity_poly.type
_entity_poly.pdbx_seq_one_letter_code
_entity_poly.pdbx_strand_id
1 'polypeptide(L)' 'PPSNHERLQVRTPLPQEWAGLREEDLKKISKIPGAIFCHKGRFISIWETKEDAIRASRIVLSL' A
#
# COMPACT_ATOMS: atom_id res chain seq x y z
N PRO A 1 -22.59 -3.63 -17.62
CA PRO A 1 -21.65 -3.05 -16.63
C PRO A 1 -20.39 -3.94 -16.55
N PRO A 2 -19.19 -3.40 -16.27
CA PRO A 2 -17.98 -4.21 -16.19
C PRO A 2 -18.04 -5.18 -14.99
N SER A 3 -17.41 -6.34 -15.14
CA SER A 3 -17.24 -7.34 -14.10
C SER A 3 -16.36 -6.82 -12.95
N ASN A 4 -16.45 -7.46 -11.78
CA ASN A 4 -15.56 -7.13 -10.66
C ASN A 4 -14.08 -7.30 -11.00
N HIS A 5 -13.73 -8.27 -11.86
CA HIS A 5 -12.36 -8.47 -12.30
C HIS A 5 -11.85 -7.27 -13.12
N GLU A 6 -12.63 -6.81 -14.10
CA GLU A 6 -12.29 -5.65 -14.93
C GLU A 6 -12.16 -4.36 -14.10
N ARG A 7 -13.00 -4.18 -13.08
CA ARG A 7 -12.93 -3.02 -12.18
C ARG A 7 -11.69 -2.99 -11.28
N LEU A 8 -11.00 -4.11 -11.08
CA LEU A 8 -9.79 -4.18 -10.28
C LEU A 8 -8.52 -3.98 -11.11
N GLN A 9 -8.57 -4.18 -12.43
CA GLN A 9 -7.44 -3.97 -13.34
C GLN A 9 -6.95 -2.51 -13.40
N VAL A 10 -7.78 -1.54 -12.99
CA VAL A 10 -7.39 -0.12 -12.91
C VAL A 10 -6.57 0.22 -11.66
N ARG A 11 -6.26 -0.77 -10.80
CA ARG A 11 -5.55 -0.57 -9.53
C ARG A 11 -4.18 -1.24 -9.60
N THR A 12 -3.13 -0.49 -9.30
CA THR A 12 -1.82 -1.08 -9.01
C THR A 12 -1.87 -1.70 -7.61
N PRO A 13 -1.66 -3.02 -7.45
CA PRO A 13 -1.64 -3.64 -6.13
C PRO A 13 -0.41 -3.18 -5.35
N LEU A 14 -0.60 -2.91 -4.05
CA LEU A 14 0.49 -2.69 -3.11
C LEU A 14 1.37 -3.95 -2.97
N PRO A 15 2.62 -3.85 -2.47
CA PRO A 15 3.50 -4.99 -2.23
C PRO A 15 2.82 -6.13 -1.46
N GLN A 16 3.10 -7.37 -1.86
CA GLN A 16 2.50 -8.55 -1.24
C GLN A 16 2.91 -8.68 0.23
N GLU A 17 4.14 -8.27 0.53
CA GLU A 17 4.77 -8.26 1.84
C GLU A 17 4.11 -7.28 2.80
N TRP A 18 3.38 -6.28 2.29
CA TRP A 18 2.65 -5.33 3.12
C TRP A 18 1.26 -5.82 3.50
N ALA A 19 0.73 -6.85 2.81
CA ALA A 19 -0.67 -7.22 2.89
C ALA A 19 -1.11 -7.58 4.33
N GLY A 20 -1.96 -6.74 4.92
CA GLY A 20 -2.52 -6.96 6.25
C GLY A 20 -1.62 -6.52 7.41
N LEU A 21 -0.41 -6.01 7.13
CA LEU A 21 0.48 -5.51 8.17
C LEU A 21 -0.02 -4.19 8.76
N ARG A 22 0.31 -3.96 10.03
CA ARG A 22 -0.01 -2.76 10.81
C ARG A 22 1.21 -2.26 11.54
N GLU A 23 1.26 -0.95 11.77
CA GLU A 23 2.23 -0.26 12.62
C GLU A 23 3.66 -0.81 12.49
N GLU A 24 4.25 -1.35 13.55
CA GLU A 24 5.66 -1.77 13.60
C GLU A 24 6.04 -2.80 12.54
N ASP A 25 5.16 -3.75 12.21
CA ASP A 25 5.43 -4.74 11.16
C ASP A 25 5.51 -4.08 9.79
N LEU A 26 4.59 -3.16 9.51
CA LEU A 26 4.57 -2.43 8.24
C LEU A 26 5.75 -1.46 8.16
N LYS A 27 6.10 -0.76 9.25
CA LYS A 27 7.28 0.12 9.32
C LYS A 27 8.55 -0.68 9.03
N LYS A 28 8.69 -1.86 9.63
CA LYS A 28 9.86 -2.74 9.45
C LYS A 28 10.03 -3.21 8.00
N ILE A 29 8.94 -3.56 7.32
CA ILE A 29 8.97 -4.08 5.95
C ILE A 29 9.06 -2.95 4.91
N SER A 30 8.26 -1.89 5.05
CA SER A 30 8.24 -0.75 4.12
C SER A 30 9.44 0.18 4.26
N LYS A 31 10.12 0.17 5.41
CA LYS A 31 11.17 1.13 5.79
C LYS A 31 10.68 2.58 5.87
N ILE A 32 9.37 2.78 6.04
CA ILE A 32 8.75 4.10 6.19
C ILE A 32 8.27 4.24 7.65
N PRO A 33 8.82 5.19 8.43
CA PRO A 33 8.46 5.34 9.85
C PRO A 33 6.99 5.66 10.12
N GLY A 34 6.34 6.45 9.25
CA GLY A 34 4.92 6.82 9.37
C GLY A 34 3.94 5.75 8.88
N ALA A 35 4.33 4.47 8.79
CA ALA A 35 3.43 3.42 8.34
C ALA A 35 2.37 3.05 9.39
N ILE A 36 1.09 3.06 9.02
CA ILE A 36 -0.03 2.75 9.93
C ILE A 36 -0.67 1.40 9.57
N PHE A 37 -1.04 1.19 8.31
CA PHE A 37 -1.74 -0.03 7.89
C PHE A 37 -1.68 -0.24 6.38
N CYS A 38 -1.66 -1.49 5.93
CA CYS A 38 -1.91 -1.86 4.54
C CYS A 38 -3.02 -2.93 4.47
N HIS A 39 -4.04 -2.68 3.66
CA HIS A 39 -5.17 -3.60 3.52
C HIS A 39 -4.73 -4.94 2.94
N LYS A 40 -5.27 -6.06 3.44
CA LYS A 40 -4.95 -7.42 2.97
C LYS A 40 -5.18 -7.62 1.47
N GLY A 41 -6.20 -6.94 0.93
CA GLY A 41 -6.50 -6.88 -0.50
C GLY A 41 -5.62 -5.93 -1.34
N ARG A 42 -4.61 -5.30 -0.73
CA ARG A 42 -3.55 -4.51 -1.38
C ARG A 42 -4.03 -3.33 -2.24
N PHE A 43 -5.17 -2.73 -1.90
CA PHE A 43 -5.73 -1.60 -2.64
C PHE A 43 -5.63 -0.25 -1.89
N ILE A 44 -5.30 -0.27 -0.60
CA ILE A 44 -5.16 0.94 0.22
C ILE A 44 -4.11 0.71 1.31
N SER A 45 -3.31 1.74 1.58
CA SER A 45 -2.44 1.85 2.73
C SER A 45 -2.62 3.22 3.37
N ILE A 46 -2.36 3.30 4.67
CA ILE A 46 -2.53 4.50 5.50
C ILE A 46 -1.16 4.86 6.06
N TRP A 47 -0.85 6.16 5.97
CA TRP A 47 0.42 6.75 6.35
C TRP A 47 0.17 8.00 7.18
N GLU A 48 1.07 8.27 8.12
CA GLU A 48 0.97 9.38 9.07
C GLU A 48 1.04 10.74 8.38
N THR A 49 1.91 10.86 7.36
CA THR A 49 2.11 12.10 6.62
C THR A 49 1.89 11.92 5.12
N LYS A 50 1.66 13.05 4.43
CA LYS A 50 1.60 13.09 2.97
C LYS A 50 2.92 12.61 2.36
N GLU A 51 4.04 12.96 2.96
CA GLU A 51 5.38 12.62 2.52
C GLU A 51 5.63 11.12 2.60
N ASP A 52 5.16 10.46 3.67
CA ASP A 52 5.22 9.00 3.81
C ASP A 52 4.36 8.30 2.77
N ALA A 53 3.15 8.81 2.51
CA ALA A 53 2.29 8.29 1.45
C ALA A 53 2.92 8.43 0.06
N ILE A 54 3.62 9.54 -0.21
CA ILE A 54 4.36 9.75 -1.47
C ILE A 54 5.53 8.77 -1.57
N ARG A 55 6.30 8.55 -0.49
CA ARG A 55 7.39 7.54 -0.48
C ARG A 55 6.84 6.14 -0.77
N ALA A 56 5.74 5.77 -0.13
CA ALA A 56 5.09 4.49 -0.39
C ALA A 56 4.64 4.35 -1.84
N SER A 57 4.05 5.40 -2.42
CA SER A 57 3.65 5.44 -3.83
C SER A 57 4.83 5.23 -4.78
N ARG A 58 5.98 5.85 -4.50
CA ARG A 58 7.22 5.66 -5.29
C ARG A 58 7.71 4.21 -5.27
N ILE A 59 7.71 3.57 -4.10
CA ILE A 59 8.05 2.13 -3.97
C ILE A 59 7.10 1.28 -4.82
N VAL A 60 5.79 1.54 -4.76
CA VAL A 60 4.77 0.78 -5.49
C VAL A 60 4.93 0.95 -7.01
N LEU A 61 5.26 2.17 -7.46
CA LEU A 61 5.41 2.51 -8.88
C LEU A 61 6.82 2.23 -9.42
N SER A 62 7.74 1.74 -8.58
CA SER A 62 9.17 1.55 -8.93
C SER A 62 9.84 2.82 -9.47
N LEU A 63 9.51 3.97 -8.88
CA LEU A 63 10.07 5.30 -9.18
C LEU A 63 11.10 5.70 -8.11
#